data_AF-A0A133Y107-F1
#
_entry.id   AF-A0A133Y107-F1
#
_cell.length_a   1.000
_cell.length_b   1.000
_cell.length_c   1.000
_cell.angle_alpha   90.00
_cell.angle_beta   90.00
_cell.angle_gamma   90.00
#
_symmetry.space_group_name_H-M   'P 1'
#
loop_
_entity.id
_entity.type
_entity.pdbx_description
1 polymer ?
#
loop_
_entity_poly.entity_id
_entity_poly.type
_entity_poly.pdbx_seq_one_letter_code
_entity_poly.pdbx_strand_id
1 'polypeptide(L)'
;MNKEIQDTLSIINIKILKEDYHPSALIDFSGRCKLVEKEFGPWLYEKQIEDTITKKKMKLPPNAPMPYIVYGNFIYYPYEYNLLVMGFDNNSVFKKIQW
;
A
#
# COMPACT_ATOMS: atom_id res chain seq x y z
N MET A 1 -8.08 5.65 -11.57
CA MET A 1 -7.37 4.49 -10.99
C MET A 1 -7.83 3.24 -11.72
N ASN A 2 -7.03 2.16 -11.78
CA ASN A 2 -7.43 0.94 -12.52
C ASN A 2 -8.61 0.24 -11.82
N LYS A 3 -9.51 -0.37 -12.60
CA LYS A 3 -10.70 -1.08 -12.10
C LYS A 3 -10.36 -2.23 -11.15
N GLU A 4 -9.31 -3.01 -11.42
CA GLU A 4 -8.88 -4.12 -10.56
C GLU A 4 -8.47 -3.62 -9.16
N ILE A 5 -7.83 -2.45 -9.11
CA ILE A 5 -7.47 -1.79 -7.85
C ILE A 5 -8.73 -1.35 -7.11
N GLN A 6 -9.69 -0.73 -7.81
CA GLN A 6 -10.94 -0.26 -7.22
C GLN A 6 -11.79 -1.42 -6.67
N ASP A 7 -11.91 -2.51 -7.42
CA ASP A 7 -12.64 -3.71 -7.00
C ASP A 7 -11.98 -4.34 -5.74
N THR A 8 -10.65 -4.43 -5.73
CA THR A 8 -9.89 -4.93 -4.57
C THR A 8 -10.08 -4.05 -3.33
N LEU A 9 -9.99 -2.72 -3.48
CA LEU A 9 -10.21 -1.79 -2.37
C LEU A 9 -11.64 -1.86 -1.84
N SER A 10 -12.63 -2.05 -2.73
CA SER A 10 -14.04 -2.20 -2.33
C SER A 10 -14.25 -3.47 -1.50
N ILE A 11 -13.64 -4.59 -1.89
CA ILE A 11 -13.69 -5.85 -1.13
C ILE A 11 -13.04 -5.67 0.24
N ILE A 12 -11.85 -5.05 0.29
CA ILE A 12 -11.14 -4.77 1.55
C ILE A 12 -12.01 -3.89 2.46
N ASN A 13 -12.66 -2.87 1.91
CA ASN A 13 -13.53 -1.97 2.66
C ASN A 13 -14.70 -2.73 3.33
N ILE A 14 -15.35 -3.63 2.59
CA ILE A 14 -16.43 -4.47 3.13
C ILE A 14 -15.92 -5.33 4.28
N LYS A 15 -14.73 -5.92 4.16
CA LYS A 15 -14.12 -6.75 5.21
C LYS A 15 -13.77 -5.95 6.45
N ILE A 16 -13.18 -4.76 6.29
CA ILE A 16 -12.86 -3.87 7.44
C ILE A 16 -14.14 -3.55 8.22
N LEU A 17 -15.21 -3.15 7.51
CA LEU A 17 -16.45 -2.71 8.14
C LEU A 17 -17.27 -3.85 8.77
N LYS A 18 -17.12 -5.10 8.32
CA LYS A 18 -17.97 -6.22 8.74
C LYS A 18 -17.26 -7.32 9.53
N GLU A 19 -15.94 -7.46 9.40
CA GLU A 19 -15.21 -8.65 9.83
C GLU A 19 -14.00 -8.33 10.73
N ASP A 20 -13.88 -7.10 11.26
CA ASP A 20 -12.71 -6.63 12.03
C ASP A 20 -11.37 -6.96 11.32
N TYR A 21 -11.39 -6.83 9.99
CA TYR A 21 -10.28 -7.24 9.15
C TYR A 21 -9.17 -6.19 9.19
N HIS A 22 -7.96 -6.63 9.54
CA HIS A 22 -6.76 -5.82 9.45
C HIS A 22 -6.06 -6.04 8.10
N PRO A 23 -6.21 -5.12 7.13
CA PRO A 23 -5.59 -5.25 5.82
C PRO A 23 -4.07 -5.15 5.90
N SER A 24 -3.40 -5.91 5.02
CA SER A 24 -1.96 -5.84 4.83
C SER A 24 -1.52 -4.42 4.43
N ALA A 25 -0.36 -4.00 4.95
CA ALA A 25 0.28 -2.75 4.55
C ALA A 25 0.66 -2.72 3.06
N LEU A 26 0.86 -3.89 2.44
CA LEU A 26 1.16 -4.06 1.02
C LEU A 26 0.08 -4.87 0.32
N ILE A 27 -0.47 -4.32 -0.76
CA ILE A 27 -1.36 -4.97 -1.70
C ILE A 27 -0.59 -5.12 -3.02
N ASP A 28 -0.10 -6.33 -3.28
CA ASP A 28 0.73 -6.61 -4.45
C ASP A 28 -0.02 -7.45 -5.49
N PHE A 29 -0.26 -6.86 -6.66
CA PHE A 29 -0.88 -7.55 -7.79
C PHE A 29 0.12 -8.36 -8.62
N SER A 30 1.42 -8.16 -8.44
CA SER A 30 2.46 -8.91 -9.15
C SER A 30 2.79 -10.25 -8.49
N GLY A 31 2.49 -10.39 -7.19
CA GLY A 31 2.87 -11.54 -6.36
C GLY A 31 4.38 -11.68 -6.13
N ARG A 32 5.14 -10.61 -6.37
CA ARG A 32 6.61 -10.61 -6.38
C ARG A 32 7.20 -9.51 -5.50
N CYS A 33 6.40 -8.68 -4.85
CA CYS A 33 6.88 -7.57 -4.05
C CYS A 33 6.75 -7.86 -2.55
N LYS A 34 7.69 -7.32 -1.77
CA LYS A 34 7.62 -7.30 -0.30
C LYS A 34 7.92 -5.90 0.24
N LEU A 35 7.29 -5.56 1.35
CA LEU A 35 7.61 -4.35 2.11
C LEU A 35 8.85 -4.65 2.96
N VAL A 36 9.85 -3.77 2.88
CA VAL A 36 11.09 -3.82 3.65
C VAL A 36 11.16 -2.56 4.49
N GLU A 37 11.26 -2.74 5.79
CA GLU A 37 11.32 -1.67 6.77
C GLU A 37 12.74 -1.63 7.36
N LYS A 38 13.31 -0.43 7.49
CA LYS A 38 14.59 -0.23 8.14
C LYS A 38 14.42 0.58 9.40
N GLU A 39 14.91 0.01 10.48
CA GLU A 39 14.74 0.53 11.82
C GLU A 39 16.09 0.88 12.43
N PHE A 40 16.08 1.89 13.29
CA PHE A 40 17.19 2.24 14.16
C PHE A 40 16.65 2.30 15.60
N GLY A 41 16.92 1.24 16.37
CA GLY A 41 16.24 1.04 17.64
C GLY A 41 14.72 0.92 17.44
N PRO A 42 13.87 1.63 18.21
CA PRO A 42 12.42 1.59 18.04
C PRO A 42 11.91 2.45 16.89
N TRP A 43 12.80 3.13 16.15
CA TRP A 43 12.42 4.13 15.15
C TRP A 43 12.49 3.55 13.74
N LEU A 44 11.34 3.53 13.06
CA LEU A 44 11.28 3.28 11.63
C LEU A 44 11.71 4.54 10.87
N TYR A 45 12.83 4.47 10.15
CA TYR A 45 13.36 5.64 9.42
C TYR A 45 13.21 5.52 7.90
N GLU A 46 12.94 4.31 7.37
CA GLU A 46 12.80 4.09 5.95
C GLU A 46 11.91 2.89 5.64
N LYS A 47 11.01 3.08 4.66
CA LYS A 47 10.22 2.00 4.06
C LYS A 47 10.60 1.86 2.60
N GLN A 48 10.75 0.64 2.13
CA GLN A 48 11.04 0.31 0.75
C GLN A 48 10.12 -0.81 0.28
N ILE A 49 9.78 -0.82 -1.00
CA ILE A 49 9.21 -2.01 -1.62
C ILE A 49 10.32 -2.67 -2.45
N GLU A 50 10.52 -3.97 -2.25
CA GLU A 50 11.52 -4.77 -2.96
C GLU A 50 10.82 -5.79 -3.85
N ASP A 51 11.20 -5.82 -5.14
CA ASP A 51 10.89 -6.93 -6.04
C ASP A 51 11.79 -8.12 -5.69
N THR A 52 11.17 -9.23 -5.33
CA THR A 52 11.84 -10.45 -4.87
C THR A 52 12.61 -11.18 -5.95
N ILE A 53 12.27 -10.98 -7.23
CA ILE A 53 12.95 -11.58 -8.39
C ILE A 53 14.09 -10.68 -8.84
N THR A 54 13.79 -9.42 -9.18
CA THR A 54 14.80 -8.50 -9.76
C THR A 54 15.71 -7.87 -8.71
N LYS A 55 15.34 -7.97 -7.42
CA LYS A 55 15.99 -7.29 -6.28
C LYS A 55 15.98 -5.77 -6.36
N LYS A 56 15.24 -5.18 -7.30
CA LYS A 56 15.06 -3.73 -7.39
C LYS A 56 14.30 -3.25 -6.15
N LYS A 57 14.78 -2.17 -5.55
CA LYS A 57 14.16 -1.56 -4.37
C LYS A 57 13.73 -0.14 -4.70
N MET A 58 12.51 0.20 -4.34
CA MET A 58 11.99 1.56 -4.41
C MET A 58 11.78 2.08 -2.99
N LYS A 59 12.44 3.19 -2.65
CA LYS A 59 12.23 3.89 -1.39
C LYS A 59 10.90 4.64 -1.43
N LEU A 60 10.08 4.45 -0.41
CA LEU A 60 8.84 5.19 -0.23
C LEU A 60 9.12 6.55 0.44
N PRO A 61 8.27 7.56 0.19
CA PRO A 61 8.32 8.81 0.94
C PRO A 61 8.20 8.52 2.45
N PRO A 62 8.94 9.25 3.32
CA PRO A 62 8.96 8.96 4.76
C PRO A 62 7.57 8.93 5.42
N ASN A 63 6.68 9.79 4.94
CA ASN A 63 5.33 9.99 5.46
C ASN A 63 4.25 9.38 4.56
N ALA A 64 4.59 8.44 3.67
CA ALA A 64 3.59 7.78 2.83
C ALA A 64 2.65 6.91 3.70
N PRO A 65 1.35 7.23 3.78
CA PRO A 65 0.41 6.42 4.54
C PRO A 65 0.15 5.08 3.86
N MET A 66 -0.28 4.09 4.65
CA MET A 66 -0.65 2.75 4.18
C MET A 66 -2.13 2.72 3.76
N PRO A 67 -2.52 1.86 2.79
CA PRO A 67 -1.74 0.77 2.20
C PRO A 67 -0.89 1.21 1.00
N TYR A 68 0.14 0.42 0.69
CA TYR A 68 0.93 0.53 -0.53
C TYR A 68 0.43 -0.47 -1.56
N ILE A 69 0.05 -0.01 -2.75
CA ILE A 69 -0.54 -0.84 -3.79
C ILE A 69 0.43 -0.91 -4.96
N VAL A 70 0.96 -2.09 -5.25
CA VAL A 70 1.83 -2.30 -6.41
C VAL A 70 1.00 -2.83 -7.57
N TYR A 71 0.95 -2.05 -8.65
CA TYR A 71 0.22 -2.42 -9.86
C TYR A 71 0.95 -1.95 -11.11
N GLY A 72 1.37 -2.90 -11.95
CA GLY A 72 2.27 -2.61 -13.08
C GLY A 72 3.59 -1.99 -12.61
N ASN A 73 4.00 -0.89 -13.26
CA ASN A 73 5.21 -0.14 -12.88
C ASN A 73 4.91 1.03 -11.92
N PHE A 74 3.84 0.96 -11.14
CA PHE A 74 3.46 2.02 -10.22
C PHE A 74 3.19 1.49 -8.82
N ILE A 75 3.58 2.30 -7.84
CA ILE A 75 3.15 2.17 -6.45
C ILE A 75 2.13 3.26 -6.19
N TYR A 76 0.94 2.88 -5.75
CA TYR A 76 -0.06 3.81 -5.25
C TYR A 76 -0.04 3.81 -3.73
N TYR A 77 -0.21 4.97 -3.14
CA TYR A 77 -0.39 5.12 -1.70
C TYR A 77 -1.36 6.27 -1.45
N PRO A 78 -2.17 6.20 -0.40
CA PRO A 78 -3.16 7.22 -0.14
C PRO A 78 -2.55 8.57 0.23
N TYR A 79 -3.32 9.62 0.02
CA TYR A 79 -2.99 10.95 0.53
C TYR A 79 -3.24 11.07 2.03
N GLU A 80 -4.31 10.43 2.52
CA GLU A 80 -4.78 10.51 3.90
C GLU A 80 -4.30 9.31 4.73
N TYR A 81 -4.13 9.56 6.02
CA TYR A 81 -3.81 8.51 7.00
C TYR A 81 -5.08 7.76 7.42
N ASN A 82 -4.89 6.57 8.00
CA ASN A 82 -5.95 5.77 8.63
C ASN A 82 -7.06 5.26 7.70
N LEU A 83 -6.89 5.29 6.38
CA LEU A 83 -7.87 4.72 5.44
C LEU A 83 -8.07 3.21 5.61
N LEU A 84 -7.08 2.48 6.11
CA LEU A 84 -7.24 1.06 6.46
C LEU A 84 -8.20 0.83 7.64
N VAL A 85 -8.46 1.85 8.46
CA VAL A 85 -9.39 1.79 9.60
C VAL A 85 -10.72 2.42 9.23
N MET A 86 -10.69 3.57 8.53
CA MET A 86 -11.89 4.32 8.15
C MET A 86 -12.58 3.75 6.90
N GLY A 87 -11.90 2.91 6.14
CA GLY A 87 -12.37 2.42 4.85
C GLY A 87 -12.00 3.32 3.68
N PHE A 88 -12.33 2.86 2.47
CA PHE A 88 -12.11 3.58 1.21
C PHE A 88 -13.44 4.06 0.64
N ASP A 89 -13.50 5.31 0.20
CA ASP A 89 -14.68 5.90 -0.45
C ASP A 89 -14.34 6.48 -1.83
N ASN A 90 -15.35 7.06 -2.49
CA ASN A 90 -15.17 7.67 -3.81
C ASN A 90 -14.31 8.95 -3.80
N ASN A 91 -14.05 9.52 -2.62
CA ASN A 91 -13.23 10.73 -2.46
C ASN A 91 -11.77 10.39 -2.11
N SER A 92 -11.47 9.14 -1.81
CA SER A 92 -10.15 8.68 -1.40
C SER A 92 -9.11 8.92 -2.51
N VAL A 93 -8.20 9.86 -2.26
CA VAL A 93 -7.16 10.26 -3.23
C VAL A 93 -5.89 9.44 -3.02
N PHE A 94 -5.35 8.91 -4.12
CA PHE A 94 -4.09 8.18 -4.14
C PHE A 94 -3.02 8.94 -4.92
N LYS A 95 -1.82 9.02 -4.34
CA LYS A 95 -0.59 9.40 -5.03
C LYS A 95 0.01 8.18 -5.70
N LYS A 96 0.78 8.41 -6.78
CA LYS A 96 1.51 7.35 -7.48
C LYS A 96 2.99 7.69 -7.60
N ILE A 97 3.83 6.67 -7.50
CA ILE A 97 5.27 6.74 -7.78
C ILE A 97 5.56 5.71 -8.87
N GLN A 98 6.37 6.10 -9.84
CA GLN A 98 6.84 5.19 -10.88
C GLN A 98 8.01 4.35 -10.34
N TRP A 99 7.89 3.03 -10.52
CA TRP A 99 8.81 2.01 -10.03
C TRP A 99 10.18 2.02 -10.70
#